data_AF-A0A3D1PPP0-F1
#
_entry.id   AF-A0A3D1PPP0-F1
#
_cell.length_a   1.000
_cell.length_b   1.000
_cell.length_c   1.000
_cell.angle_alpha   90.00
_cell.angle_beta   90.00
_cell.angle_gamma   90.00
#
_symmetry.space_group_name_H-M   'P 1'
#
loop_
_entity.id
_entity.type
_entity.pdbx_description
1 polymer ?
#
loop_
_entity_poly.entity_id
_entity_poly.type
_entity_poly.pdbx_seq_one_letter_code
_entity_poly.pdbx_strand_id
1 'polypeptide(L)' 'KKPEETGLPAANVLIYTLASGCTVVVRPSGTEPKIKTYFTTKGKDLAEAEAKKEELAAAVKPLLV' A
#
# COMPACT_ATOMS: atom_id res chain seq x y z
N LYS A 1 -5.95 2.18 23.91
CA LYS A 1 -6.17 2.17 22.44
C LYS A 1 -7.34 1.25 22.14
N LYS A 2 -8.40 1.70 21.46
CA LYS A 2 -9.47 0.80 21.01
C LYS A 2 -8.86 -0.24 20.04
N PRO A 3 -9.18 -1.54 20.18
CA PRO A 3 -8.88 -2.53 19.14
C PRO A 3 -9.54 -2.12 17.83
N GLU A 4 -8.96 -2.51 16.70
CA GLU A 4 -9.70 -2.40 15.43
C GLU A 4 -10.98 -3.24 15.50
N GLU A 5 -11.99 -2.94 14.68
CA GLU A 5 -13.27 -3.69 14.66
C GLU A 5 -13.08 -5.19 14.38
N THR A 6 -11.88 -5.58 13.94
CA THR A 6 -11.42 -6.95 13.72
C THR A 6 -10.99 -7.69 15.00
N GLY A 7 -10.97 -7.02 16.17
CA GLY A 7 -10.48 -7.59 17.44
C GLY A 7 -8.95 -7.68 17.53
N LEU A 8 -8.23 -7.21 16.52
CA LEU A 8 -6.77 -7.18 16.49
C LEU A 8 -6.22 -5.92 17.19
N PRO A 9 -5.00 -5.98 17.75
CA PRO A 9 -4.34 -4.81 18.28
C PRO A 9 -4.16 -3.77 17.17
N ALA A 10 -4.32 -2.49 17.52
CA ALA A 10 -4.18 -1.38 16.58
C ALA A 10 -2.85 -1.47 15.82
N ALA A 11 -2.92 -1.62 14.48
CA ALA A 11 -1.76 -1.71 13.63
C ALA A 11 -1.25 -0.33 13.19
N ASN A 12 0.06 -0.17 13.07
CA ASN A 12 0.66 1.00 12.43
C ASN A 12 0.60 0.80 10.90
N VAL A 13 -0.58 0.96 10.31
CA VAL A 13 -0.79 0.80 8.87
C VAL A 13 -1.45 2.05 8.29
N LEU A 14 -0.98 2.49 7.13
CA LEU A 14 -1.60 3.54 6.34
C LEU A 14 -2.17 2.90 5.08
N ILE A 15 -3.45 3.13 4.80
CA ILE A 15 -4.15 2.60 3.63
C ILE A 15 -4.68 3.80 2.83
N TYR A 16 -4.27 3.91 1.58
CA TYR A 16 -4.71 4.96 0.65
C TYR A 16 -5.45 4.33 -0.51
N THR A 17 -6.75 4.58 -0.60
CA THR A 17 -7.56 4.21 -1.77
C THR A 17 -7.60 5.40 -2.71
N LEU A 18 -7.13 5.19 -3.95
CA LEU A 18 -7.09 6.22 -4.98
C LEU A 18 -8.40 6.22 -5.78
N ALA A 19 -8.76 7.36 -6.35
CA ALA A 19 -9.97 7.52 -7.16
C ALA A 19 -10.03 6.55 -8.37
N SER A 20 -8.88 6.10 -8.85
CA SER A 20 -8.75 5.10 -9.92
C SER A 20 -9.12 3.67 -9.49
N GLY A 21 -9.43 3.44 -8.21
CA GLY A 21 -9.66 2.11 -7.64
C GLY A 21 -8.38 1.36 -7.27
N CYS A 22 -7.20 1.98 -7.43
CA CYS A 22 -5.95 1.46 -6.92
C CYS A 22 -5.84 1.69 -5.40
N THR A 23 -5.07 0.86 -4.70
CA THR A 23 -4.80 1.02 -3.26
C THR A 23 -3.31 0.91 -2.98
N VAL A 24 -2.80 1.78 -2.10
CA VAL A 24 -1.44 1.74 -1.58
C VAL A 24 -1.50 1.49 -0.08
N VAL A 25 -0.81 0.46 0.40
CA VAL A 25 -0.72 0.13 1.83
C VAL A 25 0.72 0.29 2.28
N VAL A 26 0.97 1.10 3.31
CA VAL A 26 2.29 1.33 3.89
C VAL A 26 2.29 0.87 5.34
N ARG A 27 3.25 0.03 5.70
CA ARG A 27 3.41 -0.44 7.09
C ARG A 27 4.89 -0.66 7.45
N PRO A 28 5.28 -0.47 8.72
CA PRO A 28 6.56 -0.98 9.19
C PRO A 28 6.54 -2.51 9.20
N SER A 29 7.68 -3.11 8.86
CA SER A 29 7.91 -4.53 9.07
C SER A 29 8.00 -4.81 10.57
N GLY A 30 7.42 -5.93 11.02
CA GLY A 30 7.46 -6.33 12.42
C GLY A 30 8.77 -6.99 12.84
N THR A 31 9.58 -7.43 11.88
CA THR A 31 10.79 -8.24 12.13
C THR A 31 12.09 -7.59 11.65
N GLU A 32 12.02 -6.51 10.87
CA GLU A 32 13.18 -5.85 10.27
C GLU A 32 12.98 -4.33 10.28
N PRO A 33 14.04 -3.51 10.31
CA PRO A 33 13.94 -2.06 10.22
C PRO A 33 13.67 -1.61 8.77
N LYS A 34 12.53 -2.03 8.21
CA LYS A 34 12.11 -1.78 6.82
C LYS A 34 10.65 -1.35 6.78
N ILE A 35 10.31 -0.48 5.85
CA ILE A 35 8.93 -0.17 5.49
C ILE A 35 8.50 -1.10 4.33
N LYS A 36 7.34 -1.75 4.46
CA LYS A 36 6.72 -2.56 3.41
C LYS A 36 5.59 -1.77 2.77
N THR A 37 5.61 -1.71 1.45
CA THR A 37 4.60 -1.03 0.64
C THR A 37 3.94 -2.05 -0.30
N TYR A 38 2.62 -2.13 -0.27
CA TYR A 38 1.83 -2.99 -1.14
C TYR A 38 1.00 -2.13 -2.10
N PHE A 39 0.96 -2.54 -3.35
CA PHE A 39 0.20 -1.88 -4.40
C PHE A 39 -0.86 -2.84 -4.94
N THR A 40 -2.11 -2.41 -4.90
CA THR A 40 -3.21 -3.07 -5.61
C THR A 40 -3.60 -2.16 -6.75
N THR A 41 -3.45 -2.62 -7.99
CA THR A 41 -3.77 -1.82 -9.18
C THR A 41 -4.92 -2.41 -9.98
N LYS A 42 -5.68 -1.52 -10.62
CA LYS A 42 -6.82 -1.89 -11.46
C LYS A 42 -6.61 -1.34 -12.88
N GLY A 43 -6.53 -2.25 -13.84
CA GLY A 43 -6.46 -1.97 -15.28
C GLY A 43 -7.59 -2.68 -16.03
N LYS A 44 -7.77 -2.35 -17.31
CA LYS A 44 -8.70 -3.09 -18.19
C LYS A 44 -8.17 -4.49 -18.50
N ASP A 45 -6.85 -4.64 -18.53
CA ASP A 45 -6.13 -5.89 -18.69
C ASP A 45 -4.91 -5.93 -17.74
N LEU A 46 -4.17 -7.03 -17.80
CA LEU A 46 -2.98 -7.24 -16.97
C LEU A 46 -1.89 -6.21 -17.28
N ALA A 47 -1.67 -5.89 -18.55
CA ALA A 47 -0.60 -4.98 -18.97
C ALA A 47 -0.83 -3.55 -18.44
N GLU A 48 -2.07 -3.05 -18.50
CA GLU A 48 -2.43 -1.75 -17.93
C GLU A 48 -2.31 -1.76 -16.39
N ALA A 49 -2.70 -2.86 -15.73
CA ALA A 49 -2.57 -2.99 -14.28
C ALA A 49 -1.09 -3.00 -13.83
N GLU A 50 -0.21 -3.68 -14.57
CA GLU A 50 1.23 -3.68 -14.33
C GLU A 50 1.86 -2.32 -14.59
N ALA A 51 1.50 -1.64 -15.68
CA ALA A 51 1.99 -0.29 -15.96
C ALA A 51 1.66 0.70 -14.82
N LYS A 52 0.42 0.67 -14.32
CA LYS A 52 0.01 1.50 -13.17
C LYS A 52 0.76 1.14 -11.89
N LYS A 53 1.10 -0.13 -11.69
CA LYS A 53 1.86 -0.58 -10.52
C LYS A 53 3.28 -0.03 -10.56
N GLU A 54 3.93 -0.06 -11.71
CA GLU A 54 5.27 0.52 -11.88
C GLU A 54 5.26 2.05 -11.70
N GLU A 55 4.26 2.74 -12.25
CA GLU A 55 4.08 4.19 -12.06
C GLU A 55 3.92 4.56 -10.58
N LEU A 56 3.03 3.85 -9.86
CA LEU A 56 2.81 4.08 -8.43
C LEU A 56 4.06 3.74 -7.61
N ALA A 57 4.76 2.66 -7.94
CA ALA A 57 5.99 2.29 -7.26
C ALA A 57 7.07 3.38 -7.44
N ALA A 58 7.21 3.91 -8.65
CA ALA A 58 8.15 5.01 -8.93
C ALA A 58 7.77 6.29 -8.19
N ALA A 59 6.49 6.64 -8.13
CA ALA A 59 6.00 7.83 -7.42
C ALA A 59 6.15 7.74 -5.89
N VAL A 60 5.97 6.54 -5.31
CA VAL A 60 6.06 6.34 -3.85
C VAL A 60 7.51 6.18 -3.38
N LYS A 61 8.40 5.63 -4.20
CA LYS A 61 9.82 5.43 -3.84
C LYS A 61 10.51 6.67 -3.24
N PRO A 62 10.40 7.90 -3.80
CA PRO A 62 11.03 9.09 -3.22
C PRO A 62 10.36 9.59 -1.93
N LEU A 63 9.21 9.04 -1.52
CA LEU A 63 8.54 9.40 -0.26
C LEU A 63 8.98 8.52 0.92
N LEU A 64 9.69 7.42 0.63
CA LEU A 64 10.08 6.39 1.61
C LEU A 64 11.60 6.33 1.84
N VAL A 65 12.31 7.40 1.46
CA VAL A 65 13.77 7.56 1.65
C VAL A 65 14.11 7.95 3.07
#